data_AF-A0A7C1BFU0-F1
#
_entry.id   AF-A0A7C1BFU0-F1
#
_cell.length_a   1.000
_cell.length_b   1.000
_cell.length_c   1.000
_cell.angle_alpha   90.00
_cell.angle_beta   90.00
_cell.angle_gamma   90.00
#
_symmetry.space_group_name_H-M   'P 1'
#
loop_
_entity.id
_entity.type
_entity.pdbx_description
1 polymer ?
#
loop_
_entity_poly.entity_id
_entity_poly.type
_entity_poly.pdbx_seq_one_letter_code
_entity_poly.pdbx_strand_id
1 'polypeptide(L)'
;MVVEVLLVIHRFQPRLMSYVKTFDDRNILVFAVDDWVFERDVERGFLGEALAGRIIFPYVPLLNEEYLRFQEVKLKKRLIVELLENLVLSFPELSYEFRIKPEYFMYETMLNMTRVFPPLVYSLLNLMRKEVKKRNIELMAHGFSEALRELEKEGFIKFSNGYLRISEEFVEHARSRKVSFINFFRTAQKTTQRTLFTTLLGVFPKVMNVFSQSKELFLKSRKNAEEELMLVRG
;
A
#
# COMPACT_ATOMS: atom_id res chain seq x y z
N MET A 1 -3.82 -19.63 -7.43
CA MET A 1 -3.10 -18.44 -6.92
C MET A 1 -3.20 -17.38 -8.01
N VAL A 2 -3.54 -16.14 -7.67
CA VAL A 2 -3.62 -15.05 -8.64
C VAL A 2 -2.24 -14.40 -8.75
N VAL A 3 -1.78 -14.16 -9.97
CA VAL A 3 -0.57 -13.38 -10.22
C VAL A 3 -1.00 -12.01 -10.71
N GLU A 4 -0.57 -10.95 -10.01
CA GLU A 4 -0.81 -9.58 -10.44
C GLU A 4 0.40 -9.04 -11.19
N VAL A 5 0.16 -8.38 -12.32
CA VAL A 5 1.19 -7.71 -13.12
C VAL A 5 0.79 -6.25 -13.29
N LEU A 6 1.70 -5.33 -12.95
CA LEU A 6 1.55 -3.91 -13.21
C LEU A 6 2.50 -3.50 -14.32
N LEU A 7 1.95 -2.90 -15.38
CA LEU A 7 2.68 -2.32 -16.50
C LEU A 7 2.46 -0.82 -16.46
N VAL A 8 3.53 -0.06 -16.22
CA VAL A 8 3.53 1.40 -16.35
C VAL A 8 4.15 1.75 -17.69
N ILE A 9 3.37 2.38 -18.57
CA ILE A 9 3.70 2.55 -20.00
C ILE A 9 3.66 4.03 -20.33
N HIS A 10 4.75 4.57 -20.88
CA HIS A 10 4.82 5.97 -21.29
C HIS A 10 3.82 6.29 -22.41
N ARG A 11 2.99 7.32 -22.22
CA ARG A 11 2.02 7.82 -23.22
C ARG A 11 1.02 6.76 -23.70
N PHE A 12 0.59 5.88 -22.80
CA PHE A 12 -0.38 4.83 -23.08
C PHE A 12 -1.78 5.42 -23.27
N GLN A 13 -2.25 5.46 -24.52
CA GLN A 13 -3.49 6.13 -24.90
C GLN A 13 -4.77 5.63 -24.21
N PRO A 14 -4.92 4.33 -23.88
CA PRO A 14 -6.05 3.89 -23.06
C PRO A 14 -6.06 4.46 -21.64
N ARG A 15 -4.94 5.04 -21.18
CA ARG A 15 -4.66 5.59 -19.84
C ARG A 15 -4.68 4.59 -18.70
N LEU A 16 -5.65 3.69 -18.70
CA LEU A 16 -5.77 2.59 -17.77
C LEU A 16 -6.57 1.46 -18.42
N MET A 17 -6.02 0.25 -18.38
CA MET A 17 -6.70 -0.97 -18.77
C MET A 17 -6.42 -2.08 -17.76
N SER A 18 -7.38 -2.98 -17.58
CA SER A 18 -7.14 -4.25 -16.92
C SER A 18 -7.62 -5.41 -17.78
N TYR A 19 -6.90 -6.52 -17.70
CA TYR A 19 -7.34 -7.76 -18.31
C TYR A 19 -6.98 -8.95 -17.43
N VAL A 20 -7.80 -10.00 -17.53
CA VAL A 20 -7.59 -11.27 -16.83
C VAL A 20 -7.32 -12.31 -17.89
N LYS A 21 -6.21 -13.05 -17.74
CA LYS A 21 -5.86 -14.18 -18.58
C LYS A 21 -5.60 -15.40 -17.71
N THR A 22 -6.18 -16.53 -18.07
CA THR A 22 -5.89 -17.81 -17.42
C THR A 22 -4.74 -18.49 -18.16
N PHE A 23 -3.72 -18.93 -17.42
CA PHE A 23 -2.57 -19.67 -17.92
C PHE A 23 -2.24 -20.79 -16.92
N ASP A 24 -2.21 -22.04 -17.38
CA ASP A 24 -1.98 -23.24 -16.54
C ASP A 24 -2.76 -23.22 -15.21
N ASP A 25 -4.09 -23.04 -15.30
CA ASP A 25 -5.02 -22.94 -14.16
C ASP A 25 -4.74 -21.81 -13.16
N ARG A 26 -3.91 -20.83 -13.54
CA ARG A 26 -3.67 -19.61 -12.77
C ARG A 26 -4.24 -18.41 -13.48
N ASN A 27 -4.93 -17.56 -12.72
CA ASN A 27 -5.40 -16.29 -13.22
C ASN A 27 -4.31 -15.24 -13.07
N ILE A 28 -3.94 -14.65 -14.20
CA ILE A 28 -3.04 -13.51 -14.31
C ILE A 28 -3.93 -12.27 -14.48
N LEU A 29 -3.81 -11.35 -13.54
CA LEU A 29 -4.48 -10.06 -13.58
C LEU A 29 -3.44 -9.00 -13.97
N VAL A 30 -3.63 -8.37 -15.12
CA VAL A 30 -2.72 -7.36 -15.62
C VAL A 30 -3.38 -5.99 -15.56
N PHE A 31 -2.68 -5.03 -14.99
CA PHE A 31 -2.99 -3.61 -15.03
C PHE A 31 -1.99 -2.92 -15.94
N ALA A 32 -2.47 -2.37 -17.05
CA ALA A 32 -1.68 -1.50 -17.92
C ALA A 32 -2.10 -0.05 -17.69
N VAL A 33 -1.18 0.80 -17.27
CA VAL A 33 -1.45 2.19 -16.89
C VAL A 33 -0.46 3.13 -17.56
N ASP A 34 -0.96 4.28 -17.96
CA ASP A 34 -0.14 5.41 -18.40
C ASP A 34 0.67 5.97 -17.23
N ASP A 35 1.95 6.26 -17.47
CA ASP A 35 2.86 6.78 -16.45
C ASP A 35 2.32 8.03 -15.74
N TRP A 36 1.73 8.97 -16.48
CA TRP A 36 1.11 10.15 -15.88
C TRP A 36 -0.03 9.80 -14.91
N VAL A 37 -0.83 8.76 -15.19
CA VAL A 37 -1.89 8.30 -14.27
C VAL A 37 -1.27 7.65 -13.04
N PHE A 38 -0.29 6.78 -13.24
CA PHE A 38 0.39 6.07 -12.16
C PHE A 38 1.10 7.03 -11.20
N GLU A 39 1.86 7.98 -11.74
CA GLU A 39 2.60 8.96 -10.96
C GLU A 39 1.68 9.88 -10.16
N ARG A 40 0.51 10.24 -10.69
CA ARG A 40 -0.50 10.98 -9.92
C ARG A 40 -1.14 10.14 -8.81
N ASP A 41 -1.27 8.82 -9.01
CA ASP A 41 -1.68 7.92 -7.93
C ASP A 41 -0.58 7.83 -6.84
N VAL A 42 0.69 7.81 -7.22
CA VAL A 42 1.85 7.87 -6.32
C VAL A 42 1.96 9.20 -5.58
N GLU A 43 1.71 10.33 -6.24
CA GLU A 43 1.88 11.67 -5.67
C GLU A 43 0.71 12.16 -4.85
N ARG A 44 -0.52 11.80 -5.25
CA ARG A 44 -1.75 12.41 -4.72
C ARG A 44 -2.84 11.41 -4.38
N GLY A 45 -2.57 10.12 -4.56
CA GLY A 45 -3.57 9.07 -4.32
C GLY A 45 -4.72 9.19 -5.29
N PHE A 46 -4.48 9.63 -6.53
CA PHE A 46 -5.52 9.96 -7.52
C PHE A 46 -6.60 8.87 -7.66
N LEU A 47 -6.23 7.59 -7.55
CA LEU A 47 -7.11 6.42 -7.63
C LEU A 47 -7.31 5.74 -6.27
N GLY A 48 -7.06 6.43 -5.16
CA GLY A 48 -7.10 5.86 -3.82
C GLY A 48 -6.08 4.74 -3.65
N GLU A 49 -4.87 4.94 -4.20
CA GLU A 49 -3.74 4.00 -4.16
C GLU A 49 -4.06 2.65 -4.82
N ALA A 50 -5.09 2.58 -5.64
CA ALA A 50 -5.52 1.30 -6.18
C ALA A 50 -4.49 0.72 -7.16
N LEU A 51 -3.62 1.54 -7.78
CA LEU A 51 -2.49 1.09 -8.60
C LEU A 51 -1.17 1.21 -7.85
N ALA A 52 -0.90 2.39 -7.29
CA ALA A 52 0.32 2.68 -6.53
C ALA A 52 0.46 1.78 -5.28
N GLY A 53 -0.63 1.29 -4.71
CA GLY A 53 -0.63 0.37 -3.58
C GLY A 53 0.12 -0.94 -3.83
N ARG A 54 0.32 -1.34 -5.10
CA ARG A 54 1.06 -2.56 -5.44
C ARG A 54 2.55 -2.49 -5.10
N ILE A 55 3.16 -1.31 -5.24
CA ILE A 55 4.59 -1.12 -4.94
C ILE A 55 4.86 -0.89 -3.44
N ILE A 56 3.81 -0.82 -2.61
CA ILE A 56 3.96 -0.82 -1.14
C ILE A 56 4.39 -2.20 -0.63
N PHE A 57 3.80 -3.25 -1.21
CA PHE A 57 4.02 -4.66 -0.87
C PHE A 57 5.20 -5.24 -1.65
N PRO A 58 5.71 -6.43 -1.29
CA PRO A 58 6.78 -7.07 -2.06
C PRO A 58 6.37 -7.30 -3.51
N TYR A 59 7.22 -6.89 -4.45
CA TYR A 59 7.05 -7.11 -5.88
C TYR A 59 8.37 -7.59 -6.49
N VAL A 60 8.27 -8.14 -7.71
CA VAL A 60 9.44 -8.49 -8.53
C VAL A 60 9.45 -7.56 -9.73
N PRO A 61 10.44 -6.65 -9.86
CA PRO A 61 10.56 -5.79 -11.02
C PRO A 61 10.91 -6.66 -12.23
N LEU A 62 10.11 -6.55 -13.30
CA LEU A 62 10.39 -7.23 -14.56
C LEU A 62 11.25 -6.36 -15.48
N LEU A 63 11.02 -5.05 -15.46
CA LEU A 63 11.71 -4.04 -16.25
C LEU A 63 11.81 -2.75 -15.44
N ASN A 64 12.88 -1.98 -15.68
CA ASN A 64 13.09 -0.64 -15.12
C ASN A 64 12.88 -0.57 -13.60
N GLU A 65 13.64 -1.37 -12.86
CA GLU A 65 13.60 -1.42 -11.40
C GLU A 65 13.84 -0.06 -10.76
N GLU A 66 14.74 0.75 -11.31
CA GLU A 66 15.06 2.08 -10.79
C GLU A 66 13.83 3.01 -10.78
N TYR A 67 13.05 3.01 -11.87
CA TYR A 67 11.79 3.76 -11.91
C TYR A 67 10.81 3.30 -10.83
N LEU A 68 10.61 1.99 -10.70
CA LEU A 68 9.69 1.45 -9.69
C LEU A 68 10.16 1.76 -8.28
N ARG A 69 11.47 1.68 -8.03
CA ARG A 69 12.08 2.00 -6.74
C ARG A 69 11.89 3.47 -6.40
N PHE A 70 12.12 4.36 -7.36
CA PHE A 70 11.90 5.79 -7.19
C PHE A 70 10.44 6.09 -6.82
N GLN A 71 9.48 5.51 -7.55
CA GLN A 71 8.05 5.70 -7.26
C GLN A 71 7.64 5.06 -5.92
N GLU A 72 8.25 3.93 -5.53
CA GLU A 72 8.01 3.27 -4.24
C GLU A 72 8.42 4.17 -3.08
N VAL A 73 9.65 4.71 -3.11
CA VAL A 73 10.17 5.57 -2.05
C VAL A 73 9.33 6.86 -1.97
N LYS A 74 9.00 7.44 -3.12
CA LYS A 74 8.13 8.63 -3.21
C LYS A 74 6.75 8.39 -2.60
N LEU A 75 6.10 7.26 -2.92
CA LEU A 75 4.82 6.88 -2.33
C LEU A 75 4.94 6.68 -0.81
N LYS A 76 5.92 5.89 -0.36
CA LYS A 76 6.10 5.59 1.06
C LYS A 76 6.40 6.85 1.86
N LYS A 77 7.21 7.77 1.32
CA LYS A 77 7.48 9.08 1.94
C LYS A 77 6.19 9.88 2.12
N ARG A 78 5.37 9.99 1.07
CA ARG A 78 4.07 10.68 1.13
C ARG A 78 3.17 10.08 2.22
N LEU A 79 3.04 8.76 2.25
CA LEU A 79 2.21 8.05 3.23
C LEU A 79 2.75 8.22 4.67
N ILE A 80 4.07 8.23 4.87
CA ILE A 80 4.67 8.53 6.18
C ILE A 80 4.30 9.95 6.62
N VAL A 81 4.43 10.95 5.73
CA VAL A 81 4.07 12.34 6.03
C VAL A 81 2.59 12.45 6.40
N GLU A 82 1.70 11.84 5.63
CA GLU A 82 0.26 11.79 5.95
C GLU A 82 0.00 11.16 7.33
N LEU A 83 0.71 10.07 7.68
CA LEU A 83 0.59 9.44 8.99
C LEU A 83 1.10 10.35 10.12
N LEU A 84 2.21 11.05 9.92
CA LEU A 84 2.76 12.01 10.88
C LEU A 84 1.80 13.19 11.08
N GLU A 85 1.29 13.79 10.01
CA GLU A 85 0.29 14.87 10.08
C GLU A 85 -0.94 14.40 10.87
N ASN A 86 -1.45 13.20 10.59
CA ASN A 86 -2.58 12.63 11.30
C ASN A 86 -2.29 12.43 12.80
N LEU A 87 -1.09 11.96 13.17
CA LEU A 87 -0.69 11.82 14.57
C LEU A 87 -0.65 13.17 15.28
N VAL A 88 -0.05 14.19 14.65
CA VAL A 88 0.03 15.55 15.20
C VAL A 88 -1.37 16.14 15.39
N LEU A 89 -2.25 16.01 14.39
CA LEU A 89 -3.60 16.57 14.46
C LEU A 89 -4.49 15.83 15.47
N SER A 90 -4.28 14.52 15.66
CA SER A 90 -5.04 13.72 16.62
C SER A 90 -4.59 13.93 18.06
N PHE A 91 -3.31 14.26 18.27
CA PHE A 91 -2.72 14.46 19.60
C PHE A 91 -1.78 15.68 19.62
N PRO A 92 -2.31 16.91 19.45
CA PRO A 92 -1.48 18.09 19.27
C PRO A 92 -0.51 18.34 20.43
N GLU A 93 -0.96 18.17 21.67
CA GLU A 93 -0.19 18.43 22.88
C GLU A 93 0.89 17.37 23.13
N LEU A 94 0.66 16.12 22.71
CA LEU A 94 1.59 15.00 22.90
C LEU A 94 2.57 14.82 21.74
N SER A 95 2.36 15.54 20.63
CA SER A 95 3.09 15.33 19.38
C SER A 95 4.61 15.51 19.49
N TYR A 96 5.07 16.40 20.37
CA TYR A 96 6.50 16.65 20.66
C TYR A 96 7.18 15.52 21.46
N GLU A 97 6.39 14.73 22.19
CA GLU A 97 6.87 13.65 23.06
C GLU A 97 6.82 12.28 22.39
N PHE A 98 6.30 12.18 21.17
CA PHE A 98 6.20 10.92 20.47
C PHE A 98 7.57 10.28 20.23
N ARG A 99 7.64 8.99 20.59
CA ARG A 99 8.73 8.07 20.27
C ARG A 99 8.17 6.95 19.43
N ILE A 100 8.32 7.07 18.11
CA ILE A 100 7.66 6.19 17.14
C ILE A 100 8.66 5.15 16.68
N LYS A 101 8.28 3.88 16.74
CA LYS A 101 9.06 2.79 16.12
C LYS A 101 8.98 2.92 14.60
N PRO A 102 10.09 2.88 13.84
CA PRO A 102 10.07 3.01 12.38
C PRO A 102 9.12 2.02 11.68
N GLU A 103 8.98 0.82 12.23
CA GLU A 103 8.10 -0.23 11.71
C GLU A 103 6.61 0.13 11.78
N TYR A 104 6.24 1.10 12.63
CA TYR A 104 4.88 1.62 12.74
C TYR A 104 4.31 2.02 11.38
N PHE A 105 5.08 2.78 10.60
CA PHE A 105 4.60 3.32 9.33
C PHE A 105 4.27 2.21 8.33
N MET A 106 5.12 1.19 8.24
CA MET A 106 4.86 0.03 7.40
C MET A 106 3.56 -0.68 7.82
N TYR A 107 3.41 -0.98 9.11
CA TYR A 107 2.22 -1.69 9.60
C TYR A 107 0.94 -0.86 9.46
N GLU A 108 0.98 0.43 9.79
CA GLU A 108 -0.20 1.30 9.68
C GLU A 108 -0.60 1.52 8.22
N THR A 109 0.36 1.68 7.31
CA THR A 109 0.09 1.71 5.87
C THR A 109 -0.58 0.42 5.41
N MET A 110 -0.05 -0.76 5.79
CA MET A 110 -0.64 -2.06 5.42
C MET A 110 -2.10 -2.17 5.92
N LEU A 111 -2.37 -1.78 7.16
CA LEU A 111 -3.72 -1.77 7.74
C LEU A 111 -4.64 -0.79 7.00
N ASN A 112 -4.16 0.42 6.70
CA ASN A 112 -4.94 1.42 5.97
C ASN A 112 -5.34 0.94 4.57
N MET A 113 -4.45 0.24 3.86
CA MET A 113 -4.78 -0.34 2.55
C MET A 113 -5.94 -1.32 2.61
N THR A 114 -6.04 -2.14 3.66
CA THR A 114 -7.18 -3.07 3.82
C THR A 114 -8.51 -2.36 4.09
N ARG A 115 -8.47 -1.19 4.73
CA ARG A 115 -9.67 -0.38 4.96
C ARG A 115 -10.17 0.27 3.67
N VAL A 116 -9.26 0.66 2.78
CA VAL A 116 -9.56 1.26 1.47
C VAL A 116 -10.12 0.22 0.51
N PHE A 117 -9.44 -0.92 0.41
CA PHE A 117 -9.79 -1.98 -0.53
C PHE A 117 -9.85 -3.32 0.22
N PRO A 118 -10.99 -3.65 0.85
CA PRO A 118 -11.20 -4.87 1.61
C PRO A 118 -10.79 -6.16 0.89
N PRO A 119 -10.91 -6.29 -0.45
CA PRO A 119 -10.43 -7.50 -1.13
C PRO A 119 -8.92 -7.75 -0.98
N LEU A 120 -8.09 -6.73 -0.69
CA LEU A 120 -6.66 -6.90 -0.42
C LEU A 120 -6.37 -7.63 0.90
N VAL A 121 -7.35 -7.81 1.79
CA VAL A 121 -7.16 -8.51 3.08
C VAL A 121 -6.58 -9.91 2.86
N TYR A 122 -7.04 -10.66 1.87
CA TYR A 122 -6.54 -12.01 1.60
C TYR A 122 -5.11 -12.02 1.05
N SER A 123 -4.76 -11.03 0.23
CA SER A 123 -3.38 -10.82 -0.23
C SER A 123 -2.47 -10.51 0.96
N LEU A 124 -2.91 -9.64 1.88
CA LEU A 124 -2.18 -9.34 3.10
C LEU A 124 -1.98 -10.57 3.99
N LEU A 125 -3.04 -11.37 4.20
CA LEU A 125 -2.94 -12.60 4.99
C LEU A 125 -1.95 -13.59 4.37
N ASN A 126 -1.90 -13.68 3.04
CA ASN A 126 -0.90 -14.50 2.34
C ASN A 126 0.52 -13.97 2.53
N LEU A 127 0.72 -12.64 2.51
CA LEU A 127 2.03 -12.02 2.78
C LEU A 127 2.51 -12.27 4.21
N MET A 128 1.59 -12.46 5.16
CA MET A 128 1.86 -12.65 6.58
C MET A 128 1.92 -14.11 7.03
N ARG A 129 1.87 -15.08 6.09
CA ARG A 129 2.06 -16.51 6.37
C ARG A 129 3.42 -16.77 7.00
N LYS A 130 3.47 -17.68 7.98
CA LYS A 130 4.63 -17.92 8.85
C LYS A 130 5.91 -18.20 8.05
N GLU A 131 5.78 -18.90 6.94
CA GLU A 131 6.88 -19.37 6.08
C GLU A 131 7.55 -18.24 5.30
N VAL A 132 6.81 -17.19 4.93
CA VAL A 132 7.28 -16.09 4.06
C VAL A 132 7.28 -14.72 4.75
N LYS A 133 6.63 -14.60 5.92
CA LYS A 133 6.41 -13.33 6.64
C LYS A 133 7.70 -12.55 6.87
N LYS A 134 8.76 -13.20 7.38
CA LYS A 134 10.02 -12.53 7.72
C LYS A 134 10.62 -11.86 6.48
N ARG A 135 10.76 -12.62 5.39
CA ARG A 135 11.27 -12.13 4.11
C ARG A 135 10.41 -10.99 3.56
N ASN A 136 9.09 -11.13 3.59
CA ASN A 136 8.18 -10.10 3.07
C ASN A 136 8.28 -8.80 3.87
N ILE A 137 8.38 -8.89 5.19
CA ILE A 137 8.60 -7.73 6.06
C ILE A 137 9.92 -7.05 5.73
N GLU A 138 11.01 -7.80 5.59
CA GLU A 138 12.33 -7.25 5.25
C GLU A 138 12.31 -6.51 3.90
N LEU A 139 11.69 -7.09 2.88
CA LEU A 139 11.53 -6.46 1.56
C LEU A 139 10.72 -5.16 1.63
N MET A 140 9.59 -5.16 2.35
CA MET A 140 8.77 -3.95 2.50
C MET A 140 9.50 -2.87 3.30
N ALA A 141 10.16 -3.27 4.39
CA ALA A 141 10.84 -2.37 5.31
C ALA A 141 11.93 -1.56 4.59
N HIS A 142 12.62 -2.15 3.61
CA HIS A 142 13.67 -1.46 2.85
C HIS A 142 13.20 -0.12 2.25
N GLY A 143 12.04 -0.10 1.57
CA GLY A 143 11.46 1.13 1.02
C GLY A 143 11.03 2.14 2.07
N PHE A 144 10.50 1.69 3.21
CA PHE A 144 10.15 2.59 4.32
C PHE A 144 11.40 3.19 4.96
N SER A 145 12.47 2.39 5.15
CA SER A 145 13.74 2.88 5.68
C SER A 145 14.38 3.93 4.77
N GLU A 146 14.29 3.78 3.45
CA GLU A 146 14.75 4.82 2.52
C GLU A 146 13.94 6.10 2.65
N ALA A 147 12.61 6.01 2.63
CA ALA A 147 11.73 7.16 2.77
C ALA A 147 11.94 7.90 4.10
N LEU A 148 12.15 7.17 5.20
CA LEU A 148 12.44 7.76 6.50
C LEU A 148 13.82 8.47 6.52
N ARG A 149 14.84 7.91 5.85
CA ARG A 149 16.15 8.60 5.73
C ARG A 149 16.04 9.90 4.94
N GLU A 150 15.20 9.93 3.89
CA GLU A 150 14.94 11.19 3.18
C GLU A 150 14.26 12.22 4.09
N LEU A 151 13.23 11.81 4.86
CA LEU A 151 12.53 12.70 5.78
C LEU A 151 13.41 13.22 6.91
N GLU A 152 14.37 12.41 7.39
CA GLU A 152 15.37 12.88 8.36
C GLU A 152 16.29 13.94 7.74
N LYS A 153 16.77 13.73 6.51
CA LYS A 153 17.58 14.71 5.79
C LYS A 153 16.83 16.01 5.51
N GLU A 154 15.53 15.91 5.23
CA GLU A 154 14.62 17.05 5.04
C GLU A 154 14.28 17.75 6.38
N GLY A 155 14.71 17.21 7.53
CA GLY A 155 14.51 17.81 8.84
C GLY A 155 13.13 17.55 9.46
N PHE A 156 12.27 16.77 8.80
CA PHE A 156 10.89 16.54 9.25
C PHE A 156 10.86 15.69 10.52
N ILE A 157 11.84 14.80 10.66
CA ILE A 157 11.96 13.83 11.76
C ILE A 157 13.42 13.74 12.23
N LYS A 158 13.62 13.15 13.41
CA LYS A 158 14.96 12.83 13.94
C LYS A 158 14.97 11.42 14.52
N PHE A 159 16.02 10.65 14.23
CA PHE A 159 16.22 9.37 14.90
C PHE A 159 16.97 9.52 16.23
N SER A 160 16.49 8.84 17.27
CA SER A 160 17.14 8.78 18.59
C SER A 160 16.80 7.47 19.30
N ASN A 161 17.82 6.72 19.73
CA ASN A 161 17.67 5.49 20.51
C ASN A 161 16.77 4.42 19.86
N GLY A 162 16.80 4.30 18.52
CA GLY A 162 15.95 3.35 17.79
C GLY A 162 14.48 3.75 17.69
N TYR A 163 14.16 5.01 18.00
CA TYR A 163 12.87 5.64 17.80
C TYR A 163 13.01 6.86 16.90
N LEU A 164 11.91 7.23 16.29
CA LEU A 164 11.71 8.45 15.53
C LEU A 164 10.98 9.47 16.40
N ARG A 165 11.45 10.72 16.35
CA ARG A 165 10.76 11.89 16.90
C ARG A 165 10.33 12.82 15.77
N ILE A 166 9.17 13.44 15.92
CA ILE A 166 8.67 14.46 14.99
C ILE A 166 9.39 15.77 15.31
N SER A 167 9.86 16.50 14.30
CA SER A 167 10.47 17.81 14.51
C SER A 167 9.43 18.85 14.96
N GLU A 168 9.84 19.82 15.76
CA GLU A 168 8.98 20.94 16.17
C GLU A 168 8.44 21.71 14.96
N GLU A 169 9.29 21.97 13.97
CA GLU A 169 8.91 22.64 12.72
C GLU A 169 7.79 21.91 11.98
N PHE A 170 7.89 20.58 11.87
CA PHE A 170 6.83 19.77 11.25
C PHE A 170 5.53 19.81 12.06
N VAL A 171 5.62 19.76 13.39
CA VAL A 171 4.44 19.86 14.26
C VAL A 171 3.72 21.19 14.05
N GLU A 172 4.45 22.31 14.07
CA GLU A 172 3.86 23.64 13.84
C GLU A 172 3.25 23.76 12.44
N HIS A 173 3.95 23.27 11.41
CA HIS A 173 3.43 23.25 10.05
C HIS A 173 2.12 22.46 9.96
N ALA A 174 2.08 21.24 10.49
CA ALA A 174 0.89 20.39 10.49
C ALA A 174 -0.28 21.02 11.25
N ARG A 175 -0.02 21.68 12.40
CA ARG A 175 -1.05 22.39 13.18
C ARG A 175 -1.60 23.63 12.48
N SER A 176 -0.76 24.39 11.79
CA SER A 176 -1.18 25.59 11.04
C SER A 176 -2.06 25.25 9.83
N ARG A 177 -1.94 24.03 9.29
CA ARG A 177 -2.71 23.52 8.15
C ARG A 177 -4.16 23.16 8.50
N LYS A 178 -4.61 23.49 9.72
CA LYS A 178 -5.98 23.29 10.23
C LYS A 178 -6.99 23.63 9.13
N VAL A 179 -7.74 22.60 8.70
CA VAL A 179 -8.97 22.59 7.86
C VAL A 179 -8.86 22.02 6.44
N SER A 180 -7.72 22.02 5.71
CA SER A 180 -7.79 21.61 4.29
C SER A 180 -7.76 20.10 4.00
N PHE A 181 -7.23 19.25 4.89
CA PHE A 181 -7.03 17.81 4.59
C PHE A 181 -7.84 16.84 5.46
N ILE A 182 -8.34 17.28 6.62
CA ILE A 182 -9.07 16.44 7.58
C ILE A 182 -10.37 15.87 6.98
N ASN A 183 -10.98 16.56 6.01
CA ASN A 183 -12.20 16.11 5.33
C ASN A 183 -11.96 15.31 4.03
N PHE A 184 -10.72 15.22 3.55
CA PHE A 184 -10.41 14.47 2.34
C PHE A 184 -10.21 12.97 2.68
N PHE A 185 -9.43 12.67 3.72
CA PHE A 185 -8.87 11.32 3.89
C PHE A 185 -9.75 10.24 4.52
N ARG A 186 -10.85 10.56 5.22
CA ARG A 186 -11.48 9.52 6.07
C ARG A 186 -12.62 8.73 5.43
N THR A 187 -13.50 9.34 4.63
CA THR A 187 -14.74 8.66 4.21
C THR A 187 -15.27 9.06 2.82
N ALA A 188 -15.22 10.35 2.45
CA ALA A 188 -15.81 10.83 1.20
C ALA A 188 -14.94 10.46 -0.02
N GLN A 189 -13.62 10.65 0.07
CA GLN A 189 -12.71 10.45 -1.05
C GLN A 189 -12.54 8.96 -1.41
N LYS A 190 -12.48 8.04 -0.44
CA LYS A 190 -12.43 6.58 -0.73
C LYS A 190 -13.66 6.09 -1.46
N THR A 191 -14.82 6.71 -1.24
CA THR A 191 -16.07 6.37 -1.95
C THR A 191 -16.05 6.94 -3.37
N THR A 192 -15.67 8.20 -3.55
CA THR A 192 -15.56 8.85 -4.88
C THR A 192 -14.42 8.27 -5.72
N GLN A 193 -13.29 7.89 -5.11
CA GLN A 193 -12.15 7.26 -5.79
C GLN A 193 -12.40 5.78 -6.08
N ARG A 194 -13.15 5.07 -5.22
CA ARG A 194 -13.74 3.78 -5.60
C ARG A 194 -14.61 3.94 -6.83
N THR A 195 -15.44 4.98 -6.89
CA THR A 195 -16.24 5.27 -8.09
C THR A 195 -15.34 5.52 -9.30
N LEU A 196 -14.31 6.37 -9.19
CA LEU A 196 -13.34 6.59 -10.27
C LEU A 196 -12.62 5.30 -10.68
N PHE A 197 -12.22 4.46 -9.73
CA PHE A 197 -11.62 3.15 -9.98
C PHE A 197 -12.60 2.20 -10.69
N THR A 198 -13.88 2.21 -10.32
CA THR A 198 -14.92 1.40 -10.96
C THR A 198 -15.27 1.89 -12.36
N THR A 199 -15.27 3.22 -12.58
CA THR A 199 -15.61 3.85 -13.85
C THR A 199 -14.45 3.77 -14.85
N LEU A 200 -13.20 3.96 -14.39
CA LEU A 200 -12.01 3.91 -15.26
C LEU A 200 -11.65 2.48 -15.69
N LEU A 201 -12.02 1.46 -14.92
CA LEU A 201 -11.59 0.11 -15.23
C LEU A 201 -12.51 -0.69 -16.15
N GLY A 202 -13.79 -0.35 -16.37
CA GLY A 202 -14.70 -1.06 -17.31
C GLY A 202 -14.86 -2.59 -17.13
N VAL A 203 -14.07 -3.21 -16.24
CA VAL A 203 -13.75 -4.64 -16.11
C VAL A 203 -13.86 -5.07 -14.63
N PHE A 204 -14.41 -4.19 -13.78
CA PHE A 204 -14.60 -4.41 -12.35
C PHE A 204 -15.20 -5.78 -11.99
N PRO A 205 -16.19 -6.34 -12.73
CA PRO A 205 -16.73 -7.66 -12.43
C PRO A 205 -15.69 -8.78 -12.54
N LYS A 206 -14.83 -8.76 -13.58
CA LYS A 206 -13.79 -9.78 -13.77
C LYS A 206 -12.69 -9.66 -12.73
N VAL A 207 -12.27 -8.43 -12.42
CA VAL A 207 -11.28 -8.14 -11.37
C VAL A 207 -11.79 -8.60 -10.00
N MET A 208 -13.05 -8.30 -9.68
CA MET A 208 -13.68 -8.72 -8.42
C MET A 208 -13.83 -10.24 -8.33
N ASN A 209 -14.13 -10.93 -9.44
CA ASN A 209 -14.14 -12.40 -9.49
C ASN A 209 -12.74 -13.01 -9.23
N VAL A 210 -11.67 -12.36 -9.68
CA VAL A 210 -10.31 -12.82 -9.39
C VAL A 210 -9.97 -12.65 -7.90
N PHE A 211 -10.41 -11.54 -7.29
CA PHE A 211 -10.24 -11.34 -5.86
C PHE A 211 -11.11 -12.29 -5.01
N SER A 212 -12.33 -12.64 -5.45
CA SER A 212 -13.15 -13.65 -4.75
C SER A 212 -12.52 -15.04 -4.80
N GLN A 213 -11.90 -15.43 -5.91
CA GLN A 213 -11.11 -16.66 -5.99
C GLN A 213 -9.92 -16.67 -5.03
N SER A 214 -9.27 -15.52 -4.82
CA SER A 214 -8.19 -15.39 -3.84
C SER A 214 -8.66 -15.66 -2.41
N LYS A 215 -9.88 -15.23 -2.07
CA LYS A 215 -10.55 -15.58 -0.81
C LYS A 215 -10.79 -17.08 -0.69
N GLU A 216 -11.35 -17.71 -1.72
CA GLU A 216 -11.63 -19.15 -1.73
C GLU A 216 -10.35 -19.99 -1.57
N LEU A 217 -9.30 -19.62 -2.29
CA LEU A 217 -7.98 -20.26 -2.20
C LEU A 217 -7.38 -20.15 -0.80
N PHE A 218 -7.48 -18.97 -0.17
CA PHE A 218 -7.01 -18.79 1.21
C PHE A 218 -7.77 -19.71 2.17
N LEU A 219 -9.11 -19.73 2.10
CA LEU A 219 -9.94 -20.58 2.95
C LEU A 219 -9.66 -22.08 2.75
N LYS A 220 -9.51 -22.52 1.50
CA LYS A 220 -9.15 -23.91 1.17
C LYS A 220 -7.78 -24.28 1.75
N SER A 221 -6.79 -23.42 1.60
CA SER A 221 -5.44 -23.69 2.14
C SER A 221 -5.43 -23.79 3.67
N ARG A 222 -6.26 -23.02 4.37
CA ARG A 222 -6.38 -23.10 5.83
C ARG A 222 -7.05 -24.40 6.26
N LYS A 223 -8.13 -24.80 5.57
CA LYS A 223 -8.83 -26.06 5.82
C LYS A 223 -7.90 -27.26 5.64
N ASN A 224 -7.12 -27.29 4.55
CA ASN A 224 -6.17 -28.38 4.30
C ASN A 224 -5.08 -28.44 5.39
N ALA A 225 -4.56 -27.29 5.84
CA ALA A 225 -3.57 -27.25 6.91
C ALA A 225 -4.14 -27.73 8.26
N GLU A 226 -5.41 -27.42 8.56
CA GLU A 226 -6.11 -27.91 9.74
C GLU A 226 -6.34 -29.43 9.68
N GLU A 227 -6.70 -29.97 8.51
CA GLU A 227 -6.86 -31.42 8.27
C GLU A 227 -5.54 -32.20 8.38
N GLU A 228 -4.43 -31.68 7.83
CA GLU A 228 -3.09 -32.27 8.00
C GLU A 228 -2.64 -32.28 9.47
N LEU A 229 -2.92 -31.21 10.21
CA LEU A 229 -2.62 -31.13 11.65
C LEU A 229 -3.46 -32.10 12.50
N MET A 230 -4.66 -32.47 12.06
CA MET A 230 -5.48 -33.48 12.72
C MET A 230 -5.01 -34.90 12.41
N LEU A 231 -4.51 -35.16 11.20
CA LEU A 231 -3.97 -36.46 10.79
C LEU A 231 -2.61 -36.79 11.43
N VAL A 232 -1.80 -35.78 11.78
CA VAL A 232 -0.52 -35.97 12.49
C VAL A 232 -0.70 -36.18 14.01
N ARG A 233 -1.89 -35.90 14.54
CA ARG A 233 -2.22 -36.01 15.98
C ARG A 233 -3.07 -37.24 16.34
N GLY A 234 -3.47 -38.05 15.35
CA GLY A 234 -4.16 -39.34 15.55
C GLY A 234 -3.19 -40.48 15.32
#